data_AF-A0A7G2IW65-F1
#
_entry.id   AF-A0A7G2IW65-F1
#
_cell.length_a   1.000
_cell.length_b   1.000
_cell.length_c   1.000
_cell.angle_alpha   90.00
_cell.angle_beta   90.00
_cell.angle_gamma   90.00
#
_symmetry.space_group_name_H-M   'P 1'
#
loop_
_entity.id
_entity.type
_entity.pdbx_description
1 polymer ?
#
loop_
_entity_poly.entity_id
_entity_poly.type
_entity_poly.pdbx_seq_one_letter_code
_entity_poly.pdbx_strand_id
1 'polypeptide(L)' 'MPLVIVAIGVILLLLLMIRFKMNGFIALVLVALAVGLMQGMPLDKVIGSIKAGVGGTLGSLA' A
#
# COMPACT_ATOMS: atom_id res chain seq x y z
N MET A 1 -8.86 -11.97 11.55
CA MET A 1 -8.26 -10.65 11.81
C MET A 1 -7.65 -9.93 10.60
N PRO A 2 -6.95 -10.57 9.63
CA PRO A 2 -6.30 -9.83 8.53
C PRO A 2 -7.27 -9.14 7.55
N LEU A 3 -8.46 -9.73 7.32
CA LEU A 3 -9.51 -9.12 6.49
C LEU A 3 -9.97 -7.74 6.97
N VAL A 4 -9.99 -7.51 8.29
CA VAL A 4 -10.39 -6.22 8.88
C VAL A 4 -9.33 -5.15 8.60
N ILE A 5 -8.05 -5.50 8.75
CA ILE A 5 -6.92 -4.59 8.49
C ILE A 5 -6.89 -4.21 7.00
N VAL A 6 -7.14 -5.19 6.11
CA VAL A 6 -7.24 -4.95 4.67
C VAL A 6 -8.43 -4.04 4.33
N ALA A 7 -9.61 -4.29 4.93
CA ALA A 7 -10.79 -3.44 4.72
C ALA A 7 -10.54 -1.99 5.15
N ILE A 8 -9.89 -1.78 6.31
CA ILE A 8 -9.45 -0.46 6.76
C ILE A 8 -8.47 0.15 5.77
N GLY A 9 -7.49 -0.63 5.29
CA GLY A 9 -6.53 -0.21 4.28
C GLY A 9 -7.20 0.32 3.00
N VAL A 10 -8.20 -0.40 2.47
CA VAL A 10 -8.93 0.01 1.26
C VAL A 10 -9.70 1.31 1.48
N ILE A 11 -10.40 1.45 2.61
CA ILE A 11 -11.11 2.69 2.97
C ILE A 11 -10.13 3.86 3.04
N LEU A 12 -8.98 3.65 3.68
CA LEU A 12 -7.92 4.65 3.84
C LEU A 12 -7.33 5.06 2.48
N LEU A 13 -7.15 4.11 1.56
CA LEU A 13 -6.67 4.35 0.19
C LEU A 13 -7.66 5.21 -0.61
N LEU A 14 -8.95 4.83 -0.59
CA LEU A 14 -10.01 5.59 -1.23
C LEU A 14 -10.11 7.00 -0.64
N LEU A 15 -9.99 7.14 0.69
CA LEU A 15 -10.01 8.43 1.36
C LEU A 15 -8.82 9.31 0.96
N LEU A 16 -7.61 8.76 0.86
CA LEU A 16 -6.43 9.50 0.37
C LEU A 16 -6.58 9.94 -1.09
N MET A 17 -7.08 9.07 -1.97
CA MET A 17 -7.26 9.41 -3.38
C MET A 17 -8.38 10.44 -3.59
N ILE A 18 -9.52 10.27 -2.93
CA ILE A 18 -10.71 11.10 -3.13
C ILE A 18 -10.60 12.43 -2.38
N ARG A 19 -10.20 12.40 -1.09
CA ARG A 19 -10.21 13.60 -0.23
C ARG A 19 -8.95 14.45 -0.35
N PHE A 20 -7.78 13.80 -0.47
CA PHE A 20 -6.47 14.47 -0.57
C PHE A 20 -6.03 14.68 -2.02
N LYS A 21 -6.79 14.17 -3.02
CA LYS A 21 -6.43 14.22 -4.46
C LYS A 21 -4.99 13.76 -4.72
N MET A 22 -4.48 12.83 -3.91
CA MET A 22 -3.14 12.26 -4.10
C MET A 22 -3.15 11.33 -5.32
N ASN A 23 -2.03 11.31 -6.05
CA ASN A 23 -1.81 10.31 -7.10
C ASN A 23 -1.94 8.91 -6.51
N GLY A 24 -2.68 8.02 -7.19
CA GLY A 24 -2.95 6.66 -6.75
C GLY A 24 -1.68 5.88 -6.41
N PHE A 25 -0.58 6.16 -7.11
CA PHE A 25 0.72 5.54 -6.84
C PHE A 25 1.28 5.92 -5.45
N ILE A 26 1.22 7.20 -5.08
CA ILE A 26 1.69 7.68 -3.77
C ILE A 26 0.78 7.14 -2.67
N ALA A 27 -0.54 7.14 -2.91
CA ALA A 27 -1.52 6.59 -1.98
C ALA A 27 -1.31 5.08 -1.75
N LEU A 28 -1.02 4.31 -2.80
CA LEU A 28 -0.72 2.88 -2.73
C LEU A 28 0.50 2.59 -1.86
N VAL A 29 1.61 3.33 -2.05
CA VAL A 29 2.83 3.13 -1.25
C VAL A 29 2.59 3.45 0.22
N LEU A 30 1.92 4.57 0.51
CA LEU A 30 1.60 4.99 1.88
C LEU A 30 0.70 3.98 2.60
N VAL A 31 -0.36 3.52 1.92
CA VAL A 31 -1.30 2.55 2.48
C VAL A 31 -0.66 1.18 2.65
N ALA A 32 0.15 0.72 1.69
CA ALA A 32 0.86 -0.54 1.81
C ALA A 32 1.85 -0.54 3.00
N LEU A 33 2.51 0.60 3.25
CA LEU A 33 3.35 0.80 4.44
C LEU A 33 2.51 0.75 5.71
N ALA A 34 1.41 1.51 5.78
CA ALA A 34 0.54 1.55 6.94
C ALA A 34 -0.08 0.17 7.26
N VAL A 35 -0.59 -0.53 6.25
CA VAL A 35 -1.20 -1.86 6.38
C VAL A 35 -0.14 -2.91 6.74
N GLY A 36 1.04 -2.87 6.12
CA GLY A 36 2.15 -3.78 6.42
C GLY A 36 2.64 -3.66 7.86
N LEU A 37 2.74 -2.42 8.36
CA LEU A 37 3.06 -2.15 9.77
C LEU A 37 1.97 -2.62 10.73
N MET A 38 0.69 -2.37 10.40
CA MET A 38 -0.45 -2.87 11.19
C MET A 38 -0.54 -4.39 11.22
N GLN A 39 -0.04 -5.07 10.18
CA GLN A 39 0.05 -6.53 10.14
C GLN A 39 1.20 -7.10 10.98
N GLY A 40 2.07 -6.25 11.53
CA GLY A 40 3.25 -6.68 12.29
C GLY A 40 4.37 -7.25 11.41
N MET A 41 4.35 -6.98 10.09
CA MET A 41 5.48 -7.37 9.24
C MET A 41 6.72 -6.54 9.58
N PRO A 42 7.91 -7.16 9.62
CA PRO A 42 9.16 -6.41 9.76
C PRO A 42 9.30 -5.43 8.57
N LEU A 43 9.76 -4.22 8.86
CA LEU A 43 9.84 -3.11 7.90
C LEU A 43 10.55 -3.51 6.60
N ASP A 44 11.59 -4.34 6.72
CA ASP A 44 12.36 -4.90 5.59
C ASP A 44 11.47 -5.70 4.61
N LYS A 45 10.57 -6.54 5.14
CA LYS A 45 9.61 -7.29 4.33
C LYS A 45 8.52 -6.40 3.72
N VAL A 46 8.05 -5.39 4.46
CA VAL A 46 7.05 -4.44 3.95
C VAL A 46 7.61 -3.68 2.75
N ILE A 47 8.83 -3.15 2.87
CA ILE A 47 9.51 -2.45 1.78
C ILE A 47 9.77 -3.41 0.60
N GLY A 48 10.20 -4.64 0.87
CA GLY A 48 10.37 -5.68 -0.15
C GLY A 48 9.07 -5.98 -0.92
N SER A 49 7.94 -6.16 -0.23
CA SER A 49 6.64 -6.38 -0.87
C SER A 49 6.16 -5.19 -1.68
N ILE A 50 6.37 -3.96 -1.20
CA ILE A 50 6.05 -2.74 -1.96
C ILE A 50 6.91 -2.69 -3.22
N LYS A 51 8.23 -2.91 -3.11
CA LYS A 51 9.14 -2.90 -4.26
C LYS A 51 8.83 -4.02 -5.26
N ALA A 52 8.46 -5.20 -4.81
CA ALA A 52 8.06 -6.30 -5.69
C ALA A 52 6.75 -6.01 -6.41
N GLY A 53 5.73 -5.48 -5.70
CA GLY A 53 4.45 -5.12 -6.32
C GLY A 53 4.61 -3.96 -7.31
N VAL A 54 5.14 -2.84 -6.84
CA VAL A 54 5.34 -1.63 -7.64
C VAL A 54 6.38 -1.84 -8.75
N GLY A 55 7.53 -2.42 -8.41
CA GLY A 55 8.59 -2.70 -9.38
C GLY A 55 8.21 -3.76 -10.40
N GLY A 56 7.36 -4.73 -10.05
CA GLY A 56 6.75 -5.65 -11.01
C GLY A 56 5.82 -4.94 -11.99
N THR A 57 5.00 -3.99 -11.50
CA THR A 57 4.15 -3.20 -12.39
C THR A 57 4.94 -2.26 -13.30
N LEU A 58 5.97 -1.57 -12.78
CA LEU A 58 6.79 -0.66 -13.57
C LEU A 58 7.76 -1.38 -14.51
N GLY A 59 8.31 -2.53 -14.09
CA GLY A 59 9.19 -3.36 -14.92
C GLY A 59 8.46 -4.05 -16.07
N SER A 60 7.14 -4.25 -15.98
CA SER A 60 6.31 -4.70 -17.11
C SER A 60 5.99 -3.57 -18.10
N LEU A 61 6.20 -2.30 -17.73
CA LEU A 61 5.98 -1.13 -18.59
C LEU A 61 7.28 -0.65 -19.28
N ALA A 62 8.44 -1.24 -18.95
CA ALA A 62 9.75 -0.96 -19.55
C ALA A 62 10.11 -2.05 -20.56
#